data_AF-A0A4V2MIE3-F1
#
_entry.id   AF-A0A4V2MIE3-F1
#
_cell.length_a   1.000
_cell.length_b   1.000
_cell.length_c   1.000
_cell.angle_alpha   90.00
_cell.angle_beta   90.00
_cell.angle_gamma   90.00
#
_symmetry.space_group_name_H-M   'P 1'
#
loop_
_entity.id
_entity.type
_entity.pdbx_description
1 polymer ?
#
loop_
_entity_poly.entity_id
_entity_poly.type
_entity_poly.pdbx_seq_one_letter_code
_entity_poly.pdbx_strand_id
1 'polypeptide(L)'
;MSYTPKQLEFIEKARQRISQDPRSRLSSVTKDVIERNNFVFDAHCHLFDSKCINVMYLAIRMIAGIPEMLKPTAYKILTGNSMPHEMKIASTKELVENIYDDPSIIGSISDVEEAVNKMKLNLDLIELERATSNKVELSKLGLGEFLRRCRFILNLLGSKKMEDVYKSFRDKYGIHHVNRELSGEDCELVTIALGMDLNMAWDNSIKKSQQEQNKELSELSAQYPVLPFLPIDPRRADHDNNSSEENLYDVFLSAFDSVEPKFFGVKCYPALGYAPTDSRLKPIFQICAEKNIPIMTHCGGESVSTFAKPLFVNRNGIEQEIKQSTRTAKARILNEPIEWAPVLEEFQGLKLCFGHFGSGKAWSEPNSIYSKRVQIIMDLMKKHQVYSDFSFNLESEQATAKFMEKLKEDNEEGDLIRSRTMFGTDFWVVLPMSNLNLDQRKFLDQLGVMKENLLRKNVISFLGLV
;
A
#
# COMPACT_ATOMS: atom_id res chain seq x y z
N MET A 1 -5.48 -28.79 13.73
CA MET A 1 -5.50 -27.38 14.17
C MET A 1 -6.42 -27.28 15.37
N SER A 2 -6.06 -26.49 16.39
CA SER A 2 -6.96 -26.22 17.52
C SER A 2 -7.58 -24.85 17.33
N TYR A 3 -8.81 -24.80 16.82
CA TYR A 3 -9.61 -23.58 16.72
C TYR A 3 -10.44 -23.38 17.99
N THR A 4 -10.69 -22.13 18.37
CA THR A 4 -11.67 -21.84 19.43
C THR A 4 -13.10 -22.09 18.92
N PRO A 5 -14.10 -22.26 19.81
CA PRO A 5 -15.50 -22.39 19.39
C PRO A 5 -15.97 -21.25 18.48
N LYS A 6 -15.60 -19.99 18.79
CA LYS A 6 -15.92 -18.80 17.97
C LYS A 6 -15.31 -18.90 16.55
N GLN A 7 -14.09 -19.43 16.44
CA GLN A 7 -13.43 -19.63 15.15
C GLN A 7 -14.07 -20.74 14.33
N LEU A 8 -14.49 -21.85 14.97
CA LEU A 8 -15.21 -22.93 14.31
C LEU A 8 -16.56 -22.45 13.77
N GLU A 9 -17.31 -21.69 14.56
CA GLU A 9 -18.57 -21.07 14.15
C GLU A 9 -18.38 -20.14 12.95
N PHE A 10 -17.34 -19.30 12.97
CA PHE A 10 -16.99 -18.44 11.83
C PHE A 10 -16.69 -19.27 10.56
N ILE A 11 -15.87 -20.32 10.67
CA ILE A 11 -15.51 -21.18 9.52
C ILE A 11 -16.78 -21.81 8.91
N GLU A 12 -17.69 -22.32 9.76
CA GLU A 12 -18.94 -22.91 9.30
C GLU A 12 -19.81 -21.90 8.54
N LYS A 13 -20.04 -20.72 9.13
CA LYS A 13 -20.81 -19.63 8.49
C LYS A 13 -20.17 -19.18 7.18
N ALA A 14 -18.85 -19.02 7.16
CA ALA A 14 -18.11 -18.59 5.98
C ALA A 14 -18.22 -19.61 4.84
N ARG A 15 -18.14 -20.91 5.14
CA ARG A 15 -18.31 -21.97 4.13
C ARG A 15 -19.70 -21.96 3.49
N GLN A 16 -20.74 -21.63 4.26
CA GLN A 16 -22.12 -21.55 3.79
C GLN A 16 -22.40 -20.27 2.99
N ARG A 17 -21.87 -19.12 3.46
CA ARG A 17 -22.23 -17.79 2.91
C ARG A 17 -21.36 -17.32 1.77
N ILE A 18 -20.11 -17.78 1.70
CA ILE A 18 -19.11 -17.28 0.75
C ILE A 18 -19.00 -18.21 -0.46
N SER A 19 -19.13 -17.65 -1.65
CA SER A 19 -18.95 -18.35 -2.91
C SER A 19 -17.49 -18.76 -3.14
N GLN A 20 -17.30 -19.94 -3.72
CA GLN A 20 -15.98 -20.40 -4.16
C GLN A 20 -15.56 -19.81 -5.51
N ASP A 21 -16.51 -19.37 -6.34
CA ASP A 21 -16.26 -18.76 -7.65
C ASP A 21 -15.83 -17.28 -7.48
N PRO A 22 -14.59 -16.90 -7.86
CA PRO A 22 -14.15 -15.52 -7.77
C PRO A 22 -14.97 -14.53 -8.60
N ARG A 23 -15.60 -14.99 -9.70
CA ARG A 23 -16.41 -14.12 -10.55
C ARG A 23 -17.67 -13.61 -9.85
N SER A 24 -18.15 -14.33 -8.83
CA SER A 24 -19.31 -13.87 -8.05
C SER A 24 -19.00 -12.63 -7.20
N ARG A 25 -17.71 -12.29 -6.99
CA ARG A 25 -17.28 -11.11 -6.21
C ARG A 25 -17.05 -9.86 -7.07
N LEU A 26 -17.28 -9.94 -8.37
CA LEU A 26 -17.17 -8.79 -9.26
C LEU A 26 -18.45 -7.94 -9.19
N SER A 27 -18.29 -6.62 -9.06
CA SER A 27 -19.39 -5.70 -9.32
C SER A 27 -19.82 -5.77 -10.78
N SER A 28 -21.06 -5.37 -11.09
CA SER A 28 -21.56 -5.31 -12.46
C SER A 28 -20.64 -4.46 -13.36
N VAL A 29 -20.23 -3.28 -12.88
CA VAL A 29 -19.31 -2.38 -13.59
C VAL A 29 -17.99 -3.09 -13.90
N THR A 30 -17.39 -3.77 -12.94
CA THR A 30 -16.10 -4.45 -13.17
C THR A 30 -16.25 -5.66 -14.08
N LYS A 31 -17.36 -6.40 -13.95
CA LYS A 31 -17.67 -7.54 -14.81
C LYS A 31 -17.79 -7.12 -16.27
N ASP A 32 -18.51 -6.04 -16.56
CA ASP A 32 -18.67 -5.49 -17.91
C ASP A 32 -17.31 -5.13 -18.54
N VAL A 33 -16.42 -4.48 -17.76
CA VAL A 33 -15.06 -4.14 -18.22
C VAL A 33 -14.24 -5.40 -18.54
N ILE A 34 -14.29 -6.40 -17.66
CA ILE A 34 -13.55 -7.65 -17.85
C ILE A 34 -14.07 -8.42 -19.08
N GLU A 35 -15.38 -8.47 -19.29
CA GLU A 35 -16.00 -9.16 -20.42
C GLU A 35 -15.67 -8.53 -21.78
N ARG A 36 -15.46 -7.21 -21.83
CA ARG A 36 -14.98 -6.51 -23.04
C ARG A 36 -13.54 -6.84 -23.41
N ASN A 37 -12.76 -7.38 -22.47
CA ASN A 37 -11.38 -7.81 -22.65
C ASN A 37 -10.41 -6.73 -23.20
N ASN A 38 -10.72 -5.45 -22.96
CA ASN A 38 -9.87 -4.31 -23.34
C ASN A 38 -9.59 -3.41 -22.14
N PHE A 39 -8.74 -3.91 -21.23
CA PHE A 39 -8.42 -3.24 -19.98
C PHE A 39 -7.02 -3.59 -19.49
N VAL A 40 -6.50 -2.76 -18.60
CA VAL A 40 -5.25 -2.98 -17.85
C VAL A 40 -5.53 -2.84 -16.36
N PHE A 41 -4.72 -3.51 -15.53
CA PHE A 41 -4.78 -3.36 -14.09
C PHE A 41 -3.74 -2.37 -13.55
N ASP A 42 -4.14 -1.69 -12.49
CA ASP A 42 -3.23 -1.30 -11.42
C ASP A 42 -3.49 -2.22 -10.22
N ALA A 43 -2.52 -3.08 -9.88
CA ALA A 43 -2.69 -4.07 -8.83
C ALA A 43 -2.47 -3.54 -7.41
N HIS A 44 -2.06 -2.28 -7.24
CA HIS A 44 -1.70 -1.75 -5.93
C HIS A 44 -2.00 -0.25 -5.82
N CYS A 45 -3.14 0.09 -5.21
CA CYS A 45 -3.54 1.47 -5.04
C CYS A 45 -4.14 1.73 -3.65
N HIS A 46 -3.59 2.72 -2.94
CA HIS A 46 -4.12 3.22 -1.66
C HIS A 46 -4.91 4.52 -1.89
N LEU A 47 -6.12 4.63 -1.34
CA LEU A 47 -7.10 5.70 -1.68
C LEU A 47 -7.46 6.62 -0.51
N PHE A 48 -6.56 6.80 0.45
CA PHE A 48 -6.82 7.55 1.68
C PHE A 48 -7.09 9.04 1.42
N ASP A 49 -8.23 9.55 1.89
CA ASP A 49 -8.45 11.00 2.03
C ASP A 49 -7.92 11.54 3.37
N SER A 50 -8.04 12.86 3.61
CA SER A 50 -7.55 13.49 4.84
C SER A 50 -8.10 12.89 6.13
N LYS A 51 -9.31 12.34 6.13
CA LYS A 51 -9.92 11.78 7.35
C LYS A 51 -9.41 10.38 7.69
N CYS A 52 -8.74 9.72 6.75
CA CYS A 52 -8.18 8.39 6.93
C CYS A 52 -6.76 8.41 7.54
N ILE A 53 -6.15 9.59 7.67
CA ILE A 53 -4.77 9.75 8.17
C ILE A 53 -4.72 10.73 9.34
N ASN A 54 -3.57 10.81 10.02
CA ASN A 54 -3.28 11.84 11.02
C ASN A 54 -2.13 12.77 10.59
N VAL A 55 -1.93 13.86 11.32
CA VAL A 55 -0.92 14.89 11.02
C VAL A 55 0.50 14.31 11.06
N MET A 56 0.78 13.40 11.98
CA MET A 56 2.10 12.78 12.08
C MET A 56 2.44 11.97 10.83
N TYR A 57 1.49 11.16 10.34
CA TYR A 57 1.64 10.47 9.07
C TYR A 57 1.85 11.46 7.92
N LEU A 58 1.00 12.48 7.80
CA LEU A 58 1.15 13.52 6.78
C LEU A 58 2.57 14.12 6.79
N ALA A 59 3.06 14.52 7.95
CA ALA A 59 4.38 15.12 8.09
C ALA A 59 5.52 14.16 7.71
N ILE A 60 5.48 12.92 8.22
CA ILE A 60 6.43 11.87 7.85
C ILE A 60 6.40 11.65 6.34
N ARG A 61 5.23 11.62 5.70
CA ARG A 61 5.09 11.43 4.25
C ARG A 61 5.64 12.57 3.42
N MET A 62 5.55 13.81 3.90
CA MET A 62 6.09 14.97 3.20
C MET A 62 7.63 15.06 3.28
N ILE A 63 8.24 14.31 4.19
CA ILE A 63 9.71 14.27 4.38
C ILE A 63 10.30 12.95 3.89
N ALA A 64 9.64 11.82 4.11
CA ALA A 64 10.17 10.50 3.80
C ALA A 64 10.40 10.35 2.29
N GLY A 65 11.62 9.97 1.91
CA GLY A 65 11.98 9.64 0.54
C GLY A 65 12.28 10.84 -0.37
N ILE A 66 12.20 12.08 0.13
CA ILE A 66 12.64 13.24 -0.67
C ILE A 66 14.18 13.35 -0.67
N PRO A 67 14.79 13.89 -1.74
CA PRO A 67 16.22 14.18 -1.77
C PRO A 67 16.67 15.07 -0.59
N GLU A 68 17.83 14.77 0.01
CA GLU A 68 18.39 15.50 1.18
C GLU A 68 18.44 17.02 0.99
N MET A 69 18.71 17.47 -0.24
CA MET A 69 18.74 18.89 -0.60
C MET A 69 17.38 19.60 -0.51
N LEU A 70 16.26 18.87 -0.62
CA LEU A 70 14.90 19.41 -0.52
C LEU A 70 14.35 19.38 0.90
N LYS A 71 15.02 18.66 1.81
CA LYS A 71 14.67 18.55 3.24
C LYS A 71 14.41 19.90 3.92
N PRO A 72 15.24 20.95 3.74
CA PRO A 72 14.96 22.27 4.34
C PRO A 72 13.67 22.91 3.80
N THR A 73 13.37 22.73 2.52
CA THR A 73 12.14 23.24 1.91
C THR A 73 10.91 22.49 2.42
N ALA A 74 10.96 21.17 2.48
CA ALA A 74 9.88 20.36 3.03
C ALA A 74 9.57 20.74 4.50
N TYR A 75 10.61 20.94 5.30
CA TYR A 75 10.46 21.42 6.67
C TYR A 75 9.82 22.81 6.75
N LYS A 76 10.21 23.74 5.85
CA LYS A 76 9.58 25.07 5.78
C LYS A 76 8.11 24.99 5.37
N ILE A 77 7.74 24.09 4.45
CA ILE A 77 6.35 23.84 4.08
C ILE A 77 5.56 23.33 5.29
N LEU A 78 6.12 22.36 6.02
CA LEU A 78 5.47 21.73 7.18
C LEU A 78 5.28 22.70 8.36
N THR A 79 6.32 23.44 8.71
CA THR A 79 6.35 24.21 9.96
C THR A 79 6.10 25.70 9.78
N GLY A 80 6.36 26.24 8.58
CA GLY A 80 6.47 27.68 8.30
C GLY A 80 7.82 28.28 8.69
N ASN A 81 8.69 27.50 9.35
CA ASN A 81 9.94 27.97 9.93
C ASN A 81 11.16 27.54 9.11
N SER A 82 12.25 28.30 9.26
CA SER A 82 13.54 27.85 8.75
C SER A 82 14.04 26.66 9.56
N MET A 83 14.58 25.65 8.87
CA MET A 83 15.14 24.47 9.52
C MET A 83 16.32 24.83 10.44
N PRO A 84 16.32 24.40 11.72
CA PRO A 84 17.45 24.55 12.64
C PRO A 84 18.75 23.92 12.09
N HIS A 85 19.91 24.47 12.47
CA HIS A 85 21.20 23.98 11.94
C HIS A 85 21.47 22.52 12.29
N GLU A 86 21.16 22.10 13.52
CA GLU A 86 21.31 20.72 14.01
C GLU A 86 20.51 19.72 13.15
N MET A 87 19.28 20.08 12.77
CA MET A 87 18.40 19.25 11.92
C MET A 87 18.85 19.18 10.46
N LYS A 88 19.67 20.14 9.99
CA LYS A 88 20.22 20.08 8.63
C LYS A 88 21.24 18.94 8.50
N ILE A 89 21.98 18.66 9.58
CA ILE A 89 23.04 17.66 9.64
C ILE A 89 22.45 16.24 9.72
N ALA A 90 21.36 16.07 10.48
CA ALA A 90 20.64 14.79 10.55
C ALA A 90 20.13 14.35 9.17
N SER A 91 20.25 13.08 8.84
CA SER A 91 19.66 12.50 7.62
C SER A 91 18.12 12.63 7.64
N THR A 92 17.51 12.55 6.46
CA THR A 92 16.04 12.51 6.32
C THR A 92 15.41 11.40 7.15
N LYS A 93 16.09 10.24 7.25
CA LYS A 93 15.64 9.11 8.06
C LYS A 93 15.67 9.42 9.55
N GLU A 94 16.74 10.04 10.04
CA GLU A 94 16.83 10.46 11.45
C GLU A 94 15.79 11.52 11.76
N LEU A 95 15.53 12.47 10.85
CA LEU A 95 14.47 13.46 11.03
C LEU A 95 13.08 12.81 11.13
N VAL A 96 12.79 11.80 10.33
CA VAL A 96 11.53 11.05 10.41
C VAL A 96 11.37 10.33 11.75
N GLU A 97 12.42 9.68 12.25
CA GLU A 97 12.38 9.04 13.58
C GLU A 97 12.25 10.09 14.69
N ASN A 98 12.93 11.24 14.59
CA ASN A 98 12.80 12.32 15.55
C ASN A 98 11.39 12.91 15.58
N ILE A 99 10.75 13.14 14.43
CA ILE A 99 9.35 13.62 14.36
C ILE A 99 8.39 12.60 14.97
N TYR A 100 8.69 11.32 14.80
CA TYR A 100 7.90 10.25 15.41
C TYR A 100 8.06 10.21 16.93
N ASP A 101 9.28 10.37 17.45
CA ASP A 101 9.54 10.34 18.89
C ASP A 101 9.11 11.64 19.59
N ASP A 102 9.19 12.78 18.90
CA ASP A 102 8.72 14.08 19.37
C ASP A 102 7.93 14.82 18.26
N PRO A 103 6.60 14.62 18.21
CA PRO A 103 5.73 15.31 17.26
C PRO A 103 5.72 16.84 17.44
N SER A 104 6.20 17.39 18.55
CA SER A 104 6.24 18.85 18.75
C SER A 104 7.18 19.56 17.77
N ILE A 105 8.10 18.83 17.13
CA ILE A 105 8.98 19.31 16.06
C ILE A 105 8.19 19.92 14.89
N ILE A 106 7.00 19.37 14.60
CA ILE A 106 6.12 19.86 13.52
C ILE A 106 5.02 20.82 14.01
N GLY A 107 5.03 21.16 15.31
CA GLY A 107 4.06 22.02 15.97
C GLY A 107 2.93 21.26 16.65
N SER A 108 1.91 21.99 17.10
CA SER A 108 0.81 21.46 17.92
C SER A 108 -0.47 21.12 17.15
N ILE A 109 -0.43 21.12 15.81
CA ILE A 109 -1.64 20.89 15.00
C ILE A 109 -1.96 19.39 15.01
N SER A 110 -3.11 19.03 15.55
CA SER A 110 -3.61 17.65 15.56
C SER A 110 -4.60 17.34 14.43
N ASP A 111 -5.12 18.38 13.76
CA ASP A 111 -6.09 18.27 12.69
C ASP A 111 -5.44 18.28 11.30
N VAL A 112 -5.69 17.25 10.49
CA VAL A 112 -5.12 17.14 9.14
C VAL A 112 -5.59 18.26 8.20
N GLU A 113 -6.84 18.70 8.30
CA GLU A 113 -7.38 19.75 7.42
C GLU A 113 -6.73 21.10 7.74
N GLU A 114 -6.60 21.42 9.03
CA GLU A 114 -5.86 22.60 9.49
C GLU A 114 -4.39 22.55 9.06
N ALA A 115 -3.73 21.41 9.24
CA ALA A 115 -2.35 21.20 8.84
C ALA A 115 -2.16 21.41 7.33
N VAL A 116 -3.05 20.83 6.51
CA VAL A 116 -3.04 21.00 5.05
C VAL A 116 -3.22 22.47 4.66
N ASN A 117 -4.15 23.19 5.29
CA ASN A 117 -4.38 24.62 4.99
C ASN A 117 -3.15 25.48 5.35
N LYS A 118 -2.53 25.22 6.51
CA LYS A 118 -1.29 25.90 6.89
C LYS A 118 -0.14 25.60 5.93
N MET A 119 0.01 24.34 5.51
CA MET A 119 1.03 23.95 4.53
C MET A 119 0.81 24.61 3.17
N LYS A 120 -0.45 24.77 2.72
CA LYS A 120 -0.78 25.50 1.49
C LYS A 120 -0.34 26.96 1.58
N LEU A 121 -0.62 27.64 2.70
CA LEU A 121 -0.16 29.01 2.94
C LEU A 121 1.37 29.11 2.94
N ASN A 122 2.06 28.20 3.64
CA ASN A 122 3.52 28.16 3.64
C ASN A 122 4.09 27.95 2.23
N LEU A 123 3.45 27.10 1.44
CA LEU A 123 3.83 26.84 0.05
C LEU A 123 3.65 28.08 -0.83
N ASP A 124 2.54 28.83 -0.67
CA ASP A 124 2.31 30.11 -1.37
C ASP A 124 3.40 31.13 -1.06
N LEU A 125 3.79 31.24 0.21
CA LEU A 125 4.86 32.15 0.64
C LEU A 125 6.21 31.76 0.01
N ILE A 126 6.54 30.46 -0.05
CA ILE A 126 7.77 29.96 -0.68
C ILE A 126 7.78 30.26 -2.18
N GLU A 127 6.66 30.06 -2.87
CA GLU A 127 6.54 30.36 -4.30
C GLU A 127 6.65 31.87 -4.58
N LEU A 128 6.09 32.72 -3.72
CA LEU A 128 6.19 34.18 -3.81
C LEU A 128 7.64 34.68 -3.57
N GLU A 129 8.30 34.19 -2.52
CA GLU A 129 9.72 34.47 -2.23
C GLU A 129 10.60 34.11 -3.44
N ARG A 130 10.28 33.01 -4.11
CA ARG A 130 10.98 32.56 -5.32
C ARG A 130 10.70 33.45 -6.53
N ALA A 131 9.46 33.89 -6.74
CA ALA A 131 9.10 34.76 -7.85
C ALA A 131 9.75 36.15 -7.73
N THR A 132 9.96 36.62 -6.50
CA THR A 132 10.55 37.94 -6.19
C THR A 132 12.07 37.94 -6.11
N SER A 133 12.70 36.79 -5.91
CA SER A 133 14.15 36.66 -5.95
C SER A 133 14.63 36.52 -7.41
N ASN A 134 15.39 37.51 -7.92
CA ASN A 134 16.04 37.51 -9.24
C ASN A 134 17.08 36.37 -9.46
N LYS A 135 17.02 35.28 -8.69
CA LYS A 135 17.90 34.12 -8.81
C LYS A 135 17.36 33.16 -9.87
N VAL A 136 17.82 33.38 -11.11
CA VAL A 136 17.64 32.52 -12.29
C VAL A 136 18.11 31.07 -12.05
N GLU A 137 18.91 30.80 -11.00
CA GLU A 137 19.59 29.53 -10.78
C GLU A 137 18.76 28.38 -10.18
N LEU A 138 17.59 28.64 -9.58
CA LEU A 138 16.78 27.57 -8.94
C LEU A 138 15.93 26.74 -9.92
N SER A 139 15.98 27.05 -11.22
CA SER A 139 15.37 26.24 -12.27
C SER A 139 16.13 24.93 -12.55
N LYS A 140 17.40 24.83 -12.12
CA LYS A 140 18.27 23.66 -12.40
C LYS A 140 18.20 22.51 -11.39
N LEU A 141 17.45 22.65 -10.29
CA LEU A 141 17.54 21.75 -9.11
C LEU A 141 16.26 20.95 -8.83
N GLY A 142 15.31 20.86 -9.77
CA GLY A 142 14.06 20.09 -9.59
C GLY A 142 13.07 20.66 -8.56
N LEU A 143 13.41 21.77 -7.89
CA LEU A 143 12.58 22.39 -6.85
C LEU A 143 11.19 22.80 -7.36
N GLY A 144 11.06 23.35 -8.57
CA GLY A 144 9.75 23.72 -9.14
C GLY A 144 8.82 22.52 -9.27
N GLU A 145 9.37 21.39 -9.72
CA GLU A 145 8.62 20.14 -9.80
C GLU A 145 8.19 19.65 -8.42
N PHE A 146 9.11 19.69 -7.46
CA PHE A 146 8.81 19.33 -6.07
C PHE A 146 7.66 20.16 -5.48
N LEU A 147 7.70 21.49 -5.60
CA LEU A 147 6.62 22.36 -5.11
C LEU A 147 5.28 22.05 -5.77
N ARG A 148 5.28 21.80 -7.10
CA ARG A 148 4.08 21.40 -7.85
C ARG A 148 3.50 20.08 -7.33
N ARG A 149 4.35 19.09 -7.03
CA ARG A 149 3.91 17.81 -6.44
C ARG A 149 3.37 17.99 -5.03
N CYS A 150 4.03 18.78 -4.18
CA CYS A 150 3.52 19.13 -2.86
C CYS A 150 2.13 19.79 -2.96
N ARG A 151 1.95 20.74 -3.88
CA ARG A 151 0.65 21.39 -4.12
C ARG A 151 -0.42 20.36 -4.49
N PHE A 152 -0.10 19.44 -5.40
CA PHE A 152 -1.01 18.38 -5.79
C PHE A 152 -1.41 17.50 -4.61
N ILE A 153 -0.44 17.03 -3.81
CA ILE A 153 -0.68 16.20 -2.62
C ILE A 153 -1.57 16.95 -1.61
N LEU A 154 -1.29 18.22 -1.33
CA LEU A 154 -2.10 19.03 -0.41
C LEU A 154 -3.52 19.28 -0.94
N ASN A 155 -3.70 19.37 -2.25
CA ASN A 155 -5.04 19.47 -2.86
C ASN A 155 -5.79 18.15 -2.78
N LEU A 156 -5.10 17.04 -3.03
CA LEU A 156 -5.65 15.70 -2.94
C LEU A 156 -6.08 15.37 -1.50
N LEU A 157 -5.24 15.72 -0.52
CA LEU A 157 -5.57 15.63 0.90
C LEU A 157 -6.70 16.59 1.31
N GLY A 158 -6.90 17.69 0.60
CA GLY A 158 -8.09 18.53 0.77
C GLY A 158 -9.40 17.82 0.42
N SER A 159 -9.34 16.65 -0.22
CA SER A 159 -10.49 15.77 -0.40
C SER A 159 -11.06 15.32 0.94
N LYS A 160 -12.38 15.13 0.96
CA LYS A 160 -13.14 14.58 2.10
C LYS A 160 -13.70 13.18 1.83
N LYS A 161 -13.41 12.59 0.66
CA LYS A 161 -13.89 11.27 0.21
C LYS A 161 -12.80 10.51 -0.54
N MET A 162 -12.76 9.19 -0.35
CA MET A 162 -11.84 8.30 -1.09
C MET A 162 -12.15 8.29 -2.60
N GLU A 163 -13.41 8.53 -2.98
CA GLU A 163 -13.81 8.62 -4.40
C GLU A 163 -13.10 9.75 -5.15
N ASP A 164 -12.95 10.92 -4.54
CA ASP A 164 -12.28 12.05 -5.19
C ASP A 164 -10.78 11.77 -5.34
N VAL A 165 -10.19 11.05 -4.38
CA VAL A 165 -8.81 10.58 -4.45
C VAL A 165 -8.64 9.59 -5.61
N TYR A 166 -9.57 8.64 -5.75
CA TYR A 166 -9.60 7.68 -6.85
C TYR A 166 -9.76 8.35 -8.22
N LYS A 167 -10.71 9.29 -8.38
CA LYS A 167 -10.88 10.04 -9.64
C LYS A 167 -9.61 10.77 -10.03
N SER A 168 -8.99 11.46 -9.07
CA SER A 168 -7.73 12.17 -9.29
C SER A 168 -6.59 11.23 -9.69
N PHE A 169 -6.49 10.04 -9.07
CA PHE A 169 -5.56 9.00 -9.47
C PHE A 169 -5.84 8.51 -10.90
N ARG A 170 -7.06 8.02 -11.15
CA ARG A 170 -7.48 7.46 -12.44
C ARG A 170 -7.20 8.45 -13.56
N ASP A 171 -7.71 9.67 -13.46
CA ASP A 171 -7.72 10.65 -14.54
C ASP A 171 -6.36 11.29 -14.83
N LYS A 172 -5.38 11.18 -13.92
CA LYS A 172 -4.07 11.85 -14.05
C LYS A 172 -2.87 10.90 -14.05
N TYR A 173 -2.99 9.77 -13.38
CA TYR A 173 -1.89 8.85 -13.11
C TYR A 173 -2.21 7.40 -13.46
N GLY A 174 -3.45 7.08 -13.82
CA GLY A 174 -3.84 5.73 -14.19
C GLY A 174 -3.04 5.22 -15.39
N ILE A 175 -2.46 4.03 -15.25
CA ILE A 175 -1.56 3.43 -16.25
C ILE A 175 -2.17 3.30 -17.65
N HIS A 176 -3.49 3.18 -17.76
CA HIS A 176 -4.22 3.15 -19.04
C HIS A 176 -3.94 4.37 -19.92
N HIS A 177 -3.71 5.57 -19.35
CA HIS A 177 -3.32 6.75 -20.13
C HIS A 177 -1.95 6.58 -20.76
N VAL A 178 -0.96 6.12 -19.99
CA VAL A 178 0.40 5.87 -20.47
C VAL A 178 0.41 4.74 -21.48
N ASN A 179 -0.38 3.69 -21.25
CA ASN A 179 -0.51 2.57 -22.18
C ASN A 179 -1.10 3.04 -23.51
N ARG A 180 -2.15 3.88 -23.50
CA ARG A 180 -2.73 4.48 -24.71
C ARG A 180 -1.74 5.33 -25.47
N GLU A 181 -0.96 6.16 -24.77
CA GLU A 181 0.06 6.99 -25.40
C GLU A 181 1.16 6.17 -26.09
N LEU A 182 1.49 4.98 -25.58
CA LEU A 182 2.52 4.11 -26.14
C LEU A 182 2.01 3.14 -27.21
N SER A 183 0.77 2.66 -27.10
CA SER A 183 0.19 1.68 -28.02
C SER A 183 -0.69 2.30 -29.11
N GLY A 184 -1.25 3.49 -28.87
CA GLY A 184 -2.28 4.10 -29.71
C GLY A 184 -3.69 3.55 -29.45
N GLU A 185 -3.84 2.53 -28.60
CA GLU A 185 -5.11 1.87 -28.31
C GLU A 185 -5.67 2.32 -26.96
N ASP A 186 -6.95 2.68 -26.92
CA ASP A 186 -7.64 3.02 -25.67
C ASP A 186 -8.00 1.75 -24.90
N CYS A 187 -7.90 1.79 -23.58
CA CYS A 187 -8.23 0.66 -22.71
C CYS A 187 -8.77 1.16 -21.37
N GLU A 188 -9.61 0.36 -20.73
CA GLU A 188 -10.15 0.69 -19.41
C GLU A 188 -9.15 0.37 -18.29
N LEU A 189 -9.24 1.06 -17.15
CA LEU A 189 -8.43 0.78 -15.97
C LEU A 189 -9.25 0.00 -14.95
N VAL A 190 -8.77 -1.17 -14.55
CA VAL A 190 -9.27 -1.87 -13.36
C VAL A 190 -8.28 -1.66 -12.21
N THR A 191 -8.75 -1.25 -11.03
CA THR A 191 -7.87 -0.90 -9.90
C THR A 191 -8.10 -1.83 -8.71
N ILE A 192 -7.03 -2.44 -8.20
CA ILE A 192 -7.05 -3.11 -6.90
C ILE A 192 -6.83 -2.05 -5.81
N ALA A 193 -7.90 -1.74 -5.07
CA ALA A 193 -7.87 -0.77 -3.99
C ALA A 193 -7.55 -1.46 -2.66
N LEU A 194 -6.50 -1.00 -1.98
CA LEU A 194 -6.00 -1.61 -0.76
C LEU A 194 -6.28 -0.70 0.43
N GLY A 195 -7.06 -1.20 1.40
CA GLY A 195 -7.23 -0.54 2.69
C GLY A 195 -6.03 -0.74 3.63
N MET A 196 -6.01 0.01 4.73
CA MET A 196 -5.15 -0.27 5.88
C MET A 196 -5.96 0.02 7.13
N ASP A 197 -5.84 -0.84 8.14
CA ASP A 197 -6.51 -0.64 9.43
C ASP A 197 -5.70 0.28 10.34
N LEU A 198 -5.66 1.56 9.95
CA LEU A 198 -4.89 2.58 10.66
C LEU A 198 -5.50 2.91 12.03
N ASN A 199 -6.80 2.68 12.21
CA ASN A 199 -7.49 2.85 13.49
C ASN A 199 -6.98 1.88 14.58
N MET A 200 -6.52 0.67 14.22
CA MET A 200 -5.89 -0.25 15.18
C MET A 200 -4.40 0.03 15.39
N ALA A 201 -3.74 0.55 14.37
CA ALA A 201 -2.29 0.76 14.36
C ALA A 201 -1.86 2.03 15.07
N TRP A 202 -2.70 3.05 14.94
CA TRP A 202 -2.52 4.39 15.47
C TRP A 202 -3.64 4.62 16.48
N ASP A 203 -3.38 5.39 17.53
CA ASP A 203 -4.40 5.71 18.53
C ASP A 203 -5.63 6.39 17.89
N ASN A 204 -6.59 6.85 18.70
CA ASN A 204 -7.85 7.50 18.28
C ASN A 204 -7.69 8.84 17.50
N SER A 205 -6.52 9.09 16.92
CA SER A 205 -6.13 10.21 16.07
C SER A 205 -6.73 10.17 14.65
N ILE A 206 -7.25 9.03 14.20
CA ILE A 206 -7.89 8.92 12.88
C ILE A 206 -9.37 9.30 13.00
N LYS A 207 -9.80 10.27 12.18
CA LYS A 207 -11.18 10.79 12.21
C LYS A 207 -12.21 9.83 11.63
N LYS A 208 -11.86 9.12 10.55
CA LYS A 208 -12.76 8.18 9.87
C LYS A 208 -12.55 6.78 10.43
N SER A 209 -13.60 6.17 10.95
CA SER A 209 -13.56 4.80 11.45
C SER A 209 -13.23 3.81 10.33
N GLN A 210 -12.76 2.61 10.70
CA GLN A 210 -12.50 1.54 9.74
C GLN A 210 -13.77 1.12 8.98
N GLN A 211 -14.91 1.15 9.66
CA GLN A 211 -16.22 0.85 9.07
C GLN A 211 -16.59 1.85 7.97
N GLU A 212 -16.41 3.16 8.22
CA GLU A 212 -16.66 4.20 7.23
C GLU A 212 -15.72 4.08 6.02
N GLN A 213 -14.44 3.77 6.25
CA GLN A 213 -13.47 3.52 5.17
C GLN A 213 -13.86 2.31 4.32
N ASN A 214 -14.25 1.20 4.95
CA ASN A 214 -14.70 0.00 4.25
C ASN A 214 -15.99 0.26 3.46
N LYS A 215 -16.91 1.06 4.01
CA LYS A 215 -18.13 1.48 3.32
C LYS A 215 -17.81 2.29 2.06
N GLU A 216 -16.93 3.30 2.15
CA GLU A 216 -16.54 4.08 0.97
C GLU A 216 -15.85 3.23 -0.12
N LEU A 217 -15.02 2.26 0.26
CA LEU A 217 -14.42 1.31 -0.69
C LEU A 217 -15.47 0.43 -1.38
N SER A 218 -16.45 -0.06 -0.63
CA SER A 218 -17.57 -0.84 -1.18
C SER A 218 -18.40 0.01 -2.15
N GLU A 219 -18.77 1.22 -1.76
CA GLU A 219 -19.53 2.17 -2.60
C GLU A 219 -18.76 2.55 -3.88
N LEU A 220 -17.44 2.66 -3.78
CA LEU A 220 -16.58 2.92 -4.93
C LEU A 220 -16.61 1.75 -5.93
N SER A 221 -16.51 0.51 -5.44
CA SER A 221 -16.54 -0.70 -6.29
C SER A 221 -17.86 -0.92 -7.03
N ALA A 222 -18.96 -0.43 -6.46
CA ALA A 222 -20.28 -0.48 -7.10
C ALA A 222 -20.39 0.50 -8.29
N GLN A 223 -19.57 1.55 -8.32
CA GLN A 223 -19.66 2.65 -9.30
C GLN A 223 -18.53 2.63 -10.34
N TYR A 224 -17.40 2.03 -10.01
CA TYR A 224 -16.19 2.05 -10.85
C TYR A 224 -15.58 0.64 -10.95
N PRO A 225 -14.74 0.38 -11.98
CA PRO A 225 -13.97 -0.86 -12.10
C PRO A 225 -12.88 -0.95 -11.04
N VAL A 226 -13.29 -1.12 -9.79
CA VAL A 226 -12.43 -1.19 -8.60
C VAL A 226 -12.69 -2.50 -7.89
N LEU A 227 -11.61 -3.20 -7.54
CA LEU A 227 -11.59 -4.40 -6.74
C LEU A 227 -11.07 -4.06 -5.34
N PRO A 228 -11.95 -3.81 -4.35
CA PRO A 228 -11.51 -3.46 -3.02
C PRO A 228 -11.03 -4.71 -2.28
N PHE A 229 -9.91 -4.56 -1.57
CA PHE A 229 -9.33 -5.58 -0.70
C PHE A 229 -9.55 -5.18 0.76
N LEU A 230 -10.23 -6.05 1.50
CA LEU A 230 -10.62 -5.80 2.89
C LEU A 230 -9.36 -5.76 3.76
N PRO A 231 -9.03 -4.63 4.40
CA PRO A 231 -7.97 -4.61 5.40
C PRO A 231 -8.39 -5.44 6.61
N ILE A 232 -7.48 -6.29 7.08
CA ILE A 232 -7.69 -7.09 8.29
C ILE A 232 -6.63 -6.79 9.34
N ASP A 233 -7.06 -6.75 10.59
CA ASP A 233 -6.20 -6.69 11.76
C ASP A 233 -6.69 -7.71 12.81
N PRO A 234 -5.85 -8.66 13.25
CA PRO A 234 -6.28 -9.72 14.16
C PRO A 234 -6.80 -9.21 15.50
N ARG A 235 -6.36 -8.03 15.95
CA ARG A 235 -6.76 -7.46 17.24
C ARG A 235 -8.26 -7.15 17.30
N ARG A 236 -8.91 -6.90 16.15
CA ARG A 236 -10.37 -6.74 16.06
C ARG A 236 -11.14 -8.03 16.36
N ALA A 237 -10.51 -9.20 16.35
CA ALA A 237 -11.21 -10.45 16.67
C ALA A 237 -11.60 -10.55 18.16
N ASP A 238 -10.94 -9.75 19.02
CA ASP A 238 -11.20 -9.67 20.46
C ASP A 238 -12.34 -8.70 20.80
N HIS A 239 -12.84 -7.92 19.82
CA HIS A 239 -13.99 -7.05 20.03
C HIS A 239 -15.26 -7.90 20.13
N ASP A 240 -16.03 -7.71 21.19
CA ASP A 240 -17.33 -8.36 21.34
C ASP A 240 -18.45 -7.49 20.76
N ASN A 241 -19.66 -8.04 20.64
CA ASN A 241 -20.84 -7.36 20.08
C ASN A 241 -21.28 -6.10 20.87
N ASN A 242 -20.73 -5.87 22.06
CA ASN A 242 -20.96 -4.67 22.86
C ASN A 242 -19.90 -3.58 22.64
N SER A 243 -18.88 -3.84 21.82
CA SER A 243 -17.91 -2.82 21.39
C SER A 243 -18.56 -1.85 20.42
N SER A 244 -18.17 -0.58 20.47
CA SER A 244 -18.49 0.39 19.41
C SER A 244 -17.75 0.10 18.10
N GLU A 245 -16.78 -0.81 18.13
CA GLU A 245 -15.97 -1.22 16.98
C GLU A 245 -16.33 -2.63 16.50
N GLU A 246 -16.31 -2.83 15.19
CA GLU A 246 -16.73 -4.10 14.57
C GLU A 246 -15.73 -5.25 14.85
N ASN A 247 -16.27 -6.46 15.05
CA ASN A 247 -15.48 -7.68 15.15
C ASN A 247 -14.95 -8.12 13.78
N LEU A 248 -13.69 -8.57 13.74
CA LEU A 248 -13.02 -9.02 12.51
C LEU A 248 -13.82 -10.06 11.71
N TYR A 249 -14.36 -11.09 12.37
CA TYR A 249 -15.04 -12.20 11.72
C TYR A 249 -16.39 -11.78 11.13
N ASP A 250 -17.12 -10.88 11.81
CA ASP A 250 -18.40 -10.37 11.31
C ASP A 250 -18.21 -9.45 10.11
N VAL A 251 -17.19 -8.57 10.16
CA VAL A 251 -16.80 -7.74 9.01
C VAL A 251 -16.41 -8.63 7.82
N PHE A 252 -15.61 -9.68 8.06
CA PHE A 252 -15.22 -10.60 7.00
C PHE A 252 -16.42 -11.31 6.36
N LEU A 253 -17.35 -11.82 7.17
CA LEU A 253 -18.57 -12.46 6.65
C LEU A 253 -19.44 -11.48 5.85
N SER A 254 -19.57 -10.23 6.31
CA SER A 254 -20.30 -9.18 5.60
C SER A 254 -19.62 -8.76 4.29
N ALA A 255 -18.29 -8.73 4.27
CA ALA A 255 -17.51 -8.32 3.10
C ALA A 255 -17.60 -9.29 1.92
N PHE A 256 -17.70 -10.59 2.19
CA PHE A 256 -17.64 -11.66 1.19
C PHE A 256 -18.94 -12.46 1.03
N ASP A 257 -20.06 -11.96 1.59
CA ASP A 257 -21.36 -12.61 1.47
C ASP A 257 -21.75 -12.81 -0.01
N SER A 258 -22.22 -13.99 -0.39
CA SER A 258 -22.54 -14.31 -1.78
C SER A 258 -23.76 -13.58 -2.34
N VAL A 259 -24.64 -13.04 -1.49
CA VAL A 259 -25.82 -12.29 -1.93
C VAL A 259 -25.43 -10.87 -2.34
N GLU A 260 -24.56 -10.23 -1.57
CA GLU A 260 -24.08 -8.87 -1.82
C GLU A 260 -22.59 -8.75 -1.47
N PRO A 261 -21.70 -9.27 -2.33
CA PRO A 261 -20.27 -9.24 -2.07
C PRO A 261 -19.74 -7.81 -2.25
N LYS A 262 -19.05 -7.31 -1.22
CA LYS A 262 -18.54 -5.94 -1.15
C LYS A 262 -17.04 -5.85 -1.43
N PHE A 263 -16.33 -6.98 -1.27
CA PHE A 263 -14.89 -7.07 -1.41
C PHE A 263 -14.46 -8.25 -2.29
N PHE A 264 -13.32 -8.08 -2.95
CA PHE A 264 -12.76 -9.11 -3.83
C PHE A 264 -11.67 -9.94 -3.15
N GLY A 265 -10.80 -9.28 -2.38
CA GLY A 265 -9.64 -9.88 -1.72
C GLY A 265 -9.39 -9.34 -0.32
N VAL A 266 -8.29 -9.76 0.29
CA VAL A 266 -7.89 -9.38 1.66
C VAL A 266 -6.56 -8.65 1.64
N LYS A 267 -6.44 -7.56 2.39
CA LYS A 267 -5.18 -6.83 2.59
C LYS A 267 -4.64 -7.05 4.01
N CYS A 268 -3.43 -7.60 4.08
CA CYS A 268 -2.64 -7.69 5.30
C CYS A 268 -1.56 -6.61 5.31
N TYR A 269 -1.28 -6.06 6.49
CA TYR A 269 -0.23 -5.08 6.73
C TYR A 269 0.44 -5.34 8.10
N PRO A 270 1.30 -6.38 8.22
CA PRO A 270 1.90 -6.79 9.49
C PRO A 270 2.62 -5.67 10.26
N ALA A 271 3.31 -4.75 9.57
CA ALA A 271 3.94 -3.59 10.22
C ALA A 271 2.98 -2.68 11.01
N LEU A 272 1.66 -2.82 10.86
CA LEU A 272 0.66 -2.18 11.71
C LEU A 272 0.54 -2.78 13.12
N GLY A 273 1.36 -3.79 13.44
CA GLY A 273 1.57 -4.26 14.81
C GLY A 273 1.11 -5.69 15.07
N TYR A 274 1.14 -6.56 14.05
CA TYR A 274 0.78 -7.97 14.21
C TYR A 274 1.65 -8.87 13.31
N ALA A 275 1.71 -10.16 13.63
CA ALA A 275 2.40 -11.14 12.79
C ALA A 275 1.42 -11.82 11.83
N PRO A 276 1.85 -12.25 10.63
CA PRO A 276 1.02 -13.10 9.76
C PRO A 276 0.58 -14.39 10.46
N THR A 277 1.39 -14.92 11.38
CA THR A 277 1.10 -16.15 12.14
C THR A 277 0.19 -15.93 13.35
N ASP A 278 -0.44 -14.75 13.49
CA ASP A 278 -1.40 -14.49 14.55
C ASP A 278 -2.54 -15.51 14.49
N SER A 279 -2.78 -16.20 15.61
CA SER A 279 -3.77 -17.28 15.71
C SER A 279 -5.19 -16.86 15.31
N ARG A 280 -5.51 -15.56 15.41
CA ARG A 280 -6.81 -15.00 15.04
C ARG A 280 -6.99 -14.87 13.52
N LEU A 281 -5.91 -14.86 12.73
CA LEU A 281 -5.96 -14.83 11.26
C LEU A 281 -6.10 -16.21 10.62
N LYS A 282 -5.70 -17.28 11.32
CA LYS A 282 -5.76 -18.66 10.82
C LYS A 282 -7.11 -19.08 10.21
N PRO A 283 -8.27 -18.88 10.87
CA PRO A 283 -9.54 -19.26 10.26
C PRO A 283 -9.86 -18.44 8.99
N ILE A 284 -9.42 -17.18 8.90
CA ILE A 284 -9.58 -16.35 7.70
C ILE A 284 -8.74 -16.90 6.56
N PHE A 285 -7.48 -17.24 6.80
CA PHE A 285 -6.60 -17.80 5.77
C PHE A 285 -7.08 -19.16 5.27
N GLN A 286 -7.63 -19.99 6.16
CA GLN A 286 -8.30 -21.22 5.77
C GLN A 286 -9.44 -20.95 4.78
N ILE A 287 -10.35 -20.02 5.11
CA ILE A 287 -11.44 -19.66 4.22
C ILE A 287 -10.95 -19.04 2.92
N CYS A 288 -9.90 -18.21 2.95
CA CYS A 288 -9.33 -17.62 1.75
C CYS A 288 -8.77 -18.68 0.79
N ALA A 289 -8.08 -19.69 1.31
CA ALA A 289 -7.59 -20.82 0.52
C ALA A 289 -8.76 -21.65 -0.05
N GLU A 290 -9.78 -21.96 0.76
CA GLU A 290 -10.93 -22.76 0.33
C GLU A 290 -11.81 -22.04 -0.71
N LYS A 291 -11.94 -20.72 -0.61
CA LYS A 291 -12.88 -19.90 -1.40
C LYS A 291 -12.20 -19.06 -2.50
N ASN A 292 -10.92 -19.30 -2.77
CA ASN A 292 -10.12 -18.56 -3.76
C ASN A 292 -10.15 -17.03 -3.54
N ILE A 293 -10.03 -16.59 -2.28
CA ILE A 293 -9.94 -15.16 -1.94
C ILE A 293 -8.44 -14.80 -1.93
N PRO A 294 -7.98 -13.93 -2.84
CA PRO A 294 -6.58 -13.54 -2.90
C PRO A 294 -6.21 -12.64 -1.71
N ILE A 295 -4.99 -12.82 -1.21
CA ILE A 295 -4.42 -11.99 -0.15
C ILE A 295 -3.29 -11.15 -0.72
N MET A 296 -3.31 -9.86 -0.43
CA MET A 296 -2.14 -9.00 -0.62
C MET A 296 -1.55 -8.66 0.74
N THR A 297 -0.26 -8.90 0.93
CA THR A 297 0.49 -8.43 2.09
C THR A 297 1.43 -7.31 1.67
N HIS A 298 1.53 -6.26 2.49
CA HIS A 298 2.59 -5.28 2.31
C HIS A 298 3.97 -5.92 2.57
N CYS A 299 4.96 -5.64 1.70
CA CYS A 299 6.33 -6.16 1.84
C CYS A 299 7.38 -5.23 1.20
N GLY A 300 7.56 -4.05 1.76
CA GLY A 300 8.62 -3.14 1.36
C GLY A 300 8.51 -1.79 2.04
N GLY A 301 9.62 -1.21 2.46
CA GLY A 301 9.58 0.02 3.27
C GLY A 301 8.97 -0.18 4.66
N GLU A 302 9.28 0.76 5.54
CA GLU A 302 8.89 0.73 6.96
C GLU A 302 8.34 2.08 7.42
N SER A 303 8.02 2.97 6.46
CA SER A 303 7.56 4.33 6.76
C SER A 303 6.19 4.34 7.41
N VAL A 304 5.31 3.39 7.09
CA VAL A 304 3.98 3.25 7.67
C VAL A 304 3.99 2.04 8.59
N SER A 305 3.73 2.26 9.87
CA SER A 305 3.74 1.18 10.88
C SER A 305 2.93 1.58 12.10
N THR A 306 2.76 0.65 13.03
CA THR A 306 2.19 0.91 14.35
C THR A 306 2.93 2.02 15.10
N PHE A 307 2.18 2.73 15.95
CA PHE A 307 2.72 3.67 16.93
C PHE A 307 2.76 3.11 18.36
N ALA A 308 2.36 1.85 18.56
CA ALA A 308 2.27 1.24 19.88
C ALA A 308 3.64 1.11 20.61
N LYS A 309 3.64 1.50 21.89
CA LYS A 309 4.77 1.39 22.82
C LYS A 309 4.23 0.96 24.21
N PRO A 310 4.60 -0.21 24.77
CA PRO A 310 5.32 -1.33 24.14
C PRO A 310 4.49 -2.01 23.03
N LEU A 311 5.13 -2.88 22.24
CA LEU A 311 4.48 -3.63 21.16
C LEU A 311 4.49 -5.12 21.47
N PHE A 312 3.30 -5.72 21.59
CA PHE A 312 3.09 -7.15 21.74
C PHE A 312 2.46 -7.73 20.48
N VAL A 313 2.94 -8.88 20.03
CA VAL A 313 2.41 -9.58 18.86
C VAL A 313 2.14 -11.04 19.19
N ASN A 314 1.02 -11.56 18.68
CA ASN A 314 0.70 -12.98 18.78
C ASN A 314 1.37 -13.73 17.61
N ARG A 315 2.18 -14.74 17.93
CA ARG A 315 2.79 -15.66 16.97
C ARG A 315 2.35 -17.08 17.34
N ASN A 316 1.42 -17.63 16.56
CA ASN A 316 0.85 -18.96 16.80
C ASN A 316 0.24 -19.15 18.20
N GLY A 317 -0.48 -18.15 18.70
CA GLY A 317 -1.15 -18.23 20.00
C GLY A 317 -0.28 -17.80 21.19
N ILE A 318 1.00 -17.51 20.95
CA ILE A 318 1.93 -17.05 21.98
C ILE A 318 2.16 -15.55 21.80
N GLU A 319 1.85 -14.76 22.84
CA GLU A 319 2.15 -13.34 22.86
C GLU A 319 3.63 -13.09 23.13
N GLN A 320 4.24 -12.21 22.33
CA GLN A 320 5.66 -11.88 22.40
C GLN A 320 5.86 -10.38 22.30
N GLU A 321 6.69 -9.83 23.19
CA GLU A 321 7.11 -8.43 23.11
C GLU A 321 8.14 -8.24 22.00
N ILE A 322 7.94 -7.23 21.16
CA ILE A 322 8.89 -6.79 20.16
C ILE A 322 9.87 -5.79 20.76
N LYS A 323 11.10 -6.25 21.01
CA LYS A 323 12.16 -5.53 21.74
C LYS A 323 12.99 -4.55 20.91
N GLN A 324 12.77 -4.45 19.60
CA GLN A 324 13.50 -3.51 18.75
C GLN A 324 13.28 -2.07 19.23
N SER A 325 14.36 -1.29 19.27
CA SER A 325 14.36 0.07 19.84
C SER A 325 13.68 1.10 18.94
N THR A 326 13.78 0.97 17.62
CA THR A 326 13.21 1.94 16.67
C THR A 326 11.93 1.42 16.02
N ARG A 327 11.04 2.34 15.66
CA ARG A 327 9.78 2.01 14.98
C ARG A 327 10.04 1.28 13.66
N THR A 328 10.99 1.79 12.87
CA THR A 328 11.41 1.16 11.61
C THR A 328 11.91 -0.27 11.82
N ALA A 329 12.67 -0.54 12.88
CA ALA A 329 13.17 -1.89 13.16
C ALA A 329 12.04 -2.85 13.59
N LYS A 330 11.05 -2.38 14.36
CA LYS A 330 9.83 -3.15 14.68
C LYS A 330 9.03 -3.48 13.42
N ALA A 331 8.78 -2.48 12.57
CA ALA A 331 8.06 -2.67 11.31
C ALA A 331 8.76 -3.67 10.39
N ARG A 332 10.10 -3.58 10.28
CA ARG A 332 10.91 -4.46 9.44
C ARG A 332 10.70 -5.93 9.80
N ILE A 333 10.83 -6.30 11.07
CA ILE A 333 10.75 -7.71 11.48
C ILE A 333 9.35 -8.31 11.27
N LEU A 334 8.29 -7.48 11.26
CA LEU A 334 6.93 -7.94 11.00
C LEU A 334 6.64 -8.07 9.50
N ASN A 335 7.32 -7.26 8.67
CA ASN A 335 7.18 -7.26 7.21
C ASN A 335 8.10 -8.25 6.49
N GLU A 336 8.94 -9.02 7.20
CA GLU A 336 9.84 -9.97 6.53
C GLU A 336 9.04 -11.09 5.83
N PRO A 337 9.33 -11.40 4.56
CA PRO A 337 8.53 -12.36 3.79
C PRO A 337 8.60 -13.79 4.36
N ILE A 338 9.67 -14.13 5.09
CA ILE A 338 9.81 -15.44 5.74
C ILE A 338 8.73 -15.69 6.81
N GLU A 339 8.15 -14.64 7.38
CA GLU A 339 7.07 -14.72 8.37
C GLU A 339 5.79 -15.36 7.82
N TRP A 340 5.65 -15.38 6.49
CA TRP A 340 4.53 -16.03 5.80
C TRP A 340 4.77 -17.50 5.49
N ALA A 341 6.00 -18.03 5.60
CA ALA A 341 6.29 -19.42 5.28
C ALA A 341 5.41 -20.41 6.08
N PRO A 342 5.25 -20.28 7.42
CA PRO A 342 4.38 -21.18 8.17
C PRO A 342 2.91 -21.11 7.74
N VAL A 343 2.45 -19.91 7.34
CA VAL A 343 1.06 -19.70 6.87
C VAL A 343 0.84 -20.41 5.53
N LEU A 344 1.78 -20.29 4.60
CA LEU A 344 1.71 -20.91 3.27
C LEU A 344 1.87 -22.44 3.32
N GLU A 345 2.63 -22.95 4.30
CA GLU A 345 2.74 -24.38 4.59
C GLU A 345 1.44 -24.95 5.19
N GLU A 346 0.80 -24.21 6.10
CA GLU A 346 -0.44 -24.61 6.77
C GLU A 346 -1.66 -24.55 5.84
N PHE A 347 -1.78 -23.49 5.02
CA PHE A 347 -2.93 -23.25 4.15
C PHE A 347 -2.55 -23.40 2.67
N GLN A 348 -2.34 -24.65 2.26
CA GLN A 348 -2.09 -24.97 0.84
C GLN A 348 -3.26 -24.48 -0.03
N GLY A 349 -2.94 -23.82 -1.13
CA GLY A 349 -3.95 -23.20 -2.00
C GLY A 349 -4.13 -21.69 -1.79
N LEU A 350 -3.61 -21.13 -0.70
CA LEU A 350 -3.66 -19.69 -0.43
C LEU A 350 -2.89 -18.91 -1.51
N LYS A 351 -3.57 -17.95 -2.15
CA LYS A 351 -2.96 -17.03 -3.11
C LYS A 351 -2.48 -15.78 -2.38
N LEU A 352 -1.18 -15.55 -2.37
CA LEU A 352 -0.56 -14.44 -1.64
C LEU A 352 0.26 -13.57 -2.59
N CYS A 353 0.03 -12.26 -2.58
CA CYS A 353 0.89 -11.27 -3.24
C CYS A 353 1.72 -10.52 -2.19
N PHE A 354 3.05 -10.52 -2.35
CA PHE A 354 3.93 -9.60 -1.63
C PHE A 354 4.01 -8.27 -2.38
N GLY A 355 3.48 -7.20 -1.80
CA GLY A 355 3.59 -5.86 -2.38
C GLY A 355 5.04 -5.37 -2.44
N HIS A 356 5.38 -4.58 -3.46
CA HIS A 356 6.70 -3.97 -3.68
C HIS A 356 7.87 -4.95 -3.87
N PHE A 357 7.61 -6.24 -4.05
CA PHE A 357 8.63 -7.28 -4.25
C PHE A 357 9.84 -7.15 -3.31
N GLY A 358 9.58 -6.91 -2.02
CA GLY A 358 10.59 -6.78 -0.97
C GLY A 358 11.04 -5.33 -0.65
N SER A 359 10.96 -4.41 -1.61
CA SER A 359 11.39 -2.98 -1.64
C SER A 359 12.46 -2.68 -2.70
N GLY A 360 12.53 -1.43 -3.15
CA GLY A 360 13.56 -0.96 -4.07
C GLY A 360 14.97 -1.24 -3.57
N LYS A 361 15.23 -1.10 -2.26
CA LYS A 361 16.54 -1.41 -1.64
C LYS A 361 16.89 -2.89 -1.71
N ALA A 362 15.91 -3.79 -1.62
CA ALA A 362 16.15 -5.22 -1.78
C ALA A 362 16.68 -5.54 -3.20
N TRP A 363 16.26 -4.75 -4.21
CA TRP A 363 16.71 -4.88 -5.59
C TRP A 363 18.01 -4.11 -5.90
N SER A 364 18.19 -2.92 -5.33
CA SER A 364 19.29 -2.01 -5.69
C SER A 364 20.53 -2.13 -4.81
N GLU A 365 20.40 -2.60 -3.56
CA GLU A 365 21.46 -2.59 -2.56
C GLU A 365 21.79 -4.03 -2.08
N PRO A 366 22.76 -4.74 -2.70
CA PRO A 366 23.05 -6.15 -2.41
C PRO A 366 23.54 -6.41 -0.98
N ASN A 367 24.14 -5.41 -0.34
CA ASN A 367 24.60 -5.48 1.05
C ASN A 367 23.60 -4.89 2.05
N SER A 368 22.41 -4.48 1.60
CA SER A 368 21.39 -3.97 2.52
C SER A 368 20.84 -5.08 3.40
N ILE A 369 20.31 -4.68 4.53
CA ILE A 369 19.52 -5.55 5.42
C ILE A 369 18.29 -6.16 4.73
N TYR A 370 17.90 -5.66 3.55
CA TYR A 370 16.75 -6.10 2.78
C TYR A 370 17.11 -7.07 1.65
N SER A 371 18.41 -7.27 1.35
CA SER A 371 18.87 -7.94 0.14
C SER A 371 18.36 -9.37 -0.03
N LYS A 372 18.03 -10.04 1.09
CA LYS A 372 17.49 -11.41 1.07
C LYS A 372 15.99 -11.47 0.73
N ARG A 373 15.24 -10.37 0.81
CA ARG A 373 13.78 -10.37 0.63
C ARG A 373 13.37 -10.89 -0.75
N VAL A 374 14.05 -10.44 -1.81
CA VAL A 374 13.75 -10.87 -3.19
C VAL A 374 13.90 -12.38 -3.32
N GLN A 375 15.03 -12.94 -2.88
CA GLN A 375 15.28 -14.38 -2.97
C GLN A 375 14.27 -15.19 -2.13
N ILE A 376 13.96 -14.75 -0.91
CA ILE A 376 12.96 -15.42 -0.06
C ILE A 376 11.59 -15.44 -0.74
N ILE A 377 11.15 -14.31 -1.32
CA ILE A 377 9.88 -14.24 -2.06
C ILE A 377 9.91 -15.20 -3.25
N MET A 378 11.00 -15.25 -4.02
CA MET A 378 11.14 -16.18 -5.14
C MET A 378 11.12 -17.64 -4.70
N ASP A 379 11.77 -17.98 -3.58
CA ASP A 379 11.76 -19.33 -3.02
C ASP A 379 10.35 -19.76 -2.56
N LEU A 380 9.55 -18.81 -2.06
CA LEU A 380 8.13 -19.03 -1.76
C LEU A 380 7.29 -19.18 -3.04
N MET A 381 7.55 -18.38 -4.08
CA MET A 381 6.91 -18.51 -5.41
C MET A 381 7.15 -19.87 -6.06
N LYS A 382 8.32 -20.47 -5.86
CA LYS A 382 8.65 -21.81 -6.39
C LYS A 382 7.79 -22.92 -5.76
N LYS A 383 7.32 -22.72 -4.53
CA LYS A 383 6.65 -23.77 -3.72
C LYS A 383 5.15 -23.56 -3.54
N HIS A 384 4.68 -22.31 -3.59
CA HIS A 384 3.31 -21.93 -3.25
C HIS A 384 2.71 -21.01 -4.32
N GLN A 385 1.41 -20.71 -4.21
CA GLN A 385 0.73 -19.75 -5.09
C GLN A 385 1.04 -18.30 -4.68
N VAL A 386 2.32 -17.95 -4.75
CA VAL A 386 2.83 -16.63 -4.39
C VAL A 386 3.05 -15.79 -5.64
N TYR A 387 2.72 -14.52 -5.51
CA TYR A 387 2.86 -13.46 -6.48
C TYR A 387 3.56 -12.26 -5.84
N SER A 388 3.91 -11.30 -6.66
CA SER A 388 4.37 -10.00 -6.17
C SER A 388 3.94 -8.90 -7.12
N ASP A 389 3.84 -7.67 -6.63
CA ASP A 389 3.78 -6.49 -7.48
C ASP A 389 5.09 -5.70 -7.39
N PHE A 390 5.43 -4.96 -8.45
CA PHE A 390 6.60 -4.07 -8.48
C PHE A 390 6.23 -2.62 -8.15
N SER A 391 5.11 -2.39 -7.46
CA SER A 391 4.66 -1.04 -7.09
C SER A 391 5.63 -0.36 -6.14
N PHE A 392 5.55 0.97 -6.02
CA PHE A 392 6.48 1.83 -5.30
C PHE A 392 7.91 1.89 -5.91
N ASN A 393 8.47 0.76 -6.33
CA ASN A 393 9.87 0.66 -6.79
C ASN A 393 10.15 1.34 -8.13
N LEU A 394 9.11 1.69 -8.89
CA LEU A 394 9.20 2.38 -10.19
C LEU A 394 9.99 3.69 -10.10
N GLU A 395 10.00 4.34 -8.94
CA GLU A 395 10.75 5.58 -8.68
C GLU A 395 12.28 5.36 -8.69
N SER A 396 12.73 4.14 -8.42
CA SER A 396 14.15 3.78 -8.38
C SER A 396 14.62 3.21 -9.71
N GLU A 397 15.42 3.99 -10.44
CA GLU A 397 16.04 3.56 -11.70
C GLU A 397 16.92 2.32 -11.51
N GLN A 398 17.67 2.25 -10.42
CA GLN A 398 18.54 1.11 -10.12
C GLN A 398 17.74 -0.16 -9.80
N ALA A 399 16.69 -0.06 -8.98
CA ALA A 399 15.82 -1.19 -8.68
C ALA A 399 15.13 -1.68 -9.95
N THR A 400 14.62 -0.75 -10.78
CA THR A 400 13.99 -1.06 -12.06
C THR A 400 14.95 -1.76 -13.02
N ALA A 401 16.18 -1.27 -13.15
CA ALA A 401 17.19 -1.90 -14.00
C ALA A 401 17.49 -3.34 -13.57
N LYS A 402 17.64 -3.58 -12.27
CA LYS A 402 17.89 -4.93 -11.71
C LYS A 402 16.70 -5.87 -11.85
N PHE A 403 15.49 -5.36 -11.65
CA PHE A 403 14.28 -6.10 -11.93
C PHE A 403 14.19 -6.48 -13.41
N MET A 404 14.47 -5.56 -14.32
CA MET A 404 14.44 -5.80 -15.77
C MET A 404 15.52 -6.79 -16.22
N GLU A 405 16.71 -6.73 -15.65
CA GLU A 405 17.78 -7.73 -15.86
C GLU A 405 17.25 -9.12 -15.53
N LYS A 406 16.69 -9.29 -14.32
CA LYS A 406 16.15 -10.57 -13.85
C LYS A 406 14.95 -11.04 -14.69
N LEU A 407 14.05 -10.12 -15.03
CA LEU A 407 12.86 -10.40 -15.85
C LEU A 407 13.24 -10.88 -17.26
N LYS A 408 14.40 -10.48 -17.79
CA LYS A 408 14.89 -10.84 -19.14
C LYS A 408 15.77 -12.09 -19.15
N GLU A 409 16.09 -12.67 -17.99
CA GLU A 409 16.86 -13.91 -17.92
C GLU A 409 16.10 -15.06 -18.60
N ASP A 410 16.77 -15.79 -19.48
CA ASP A 410 16.21 -16.98 -20.15
C ASP A 410 16.50 -18.24 -19.30
N ASN A 411 15.88 -18.28 -18.12
CA ASN A 411 15.99 -19.38 -17.16
C ASN A 411 14.69 -19.50 -16.33
N GLU A 412 14.62 -20.52 -15.46
CA GLU A 412 13.45 -20.78 -14.61
C GLU A 412 13.08 -19.60 -13.70
N GLU A 413 14.06 -18.82 -13.23
CA GLU A 413 13.81 -17.68 -12.35
C GLU A 413 13.22 -16.49 -13.12
N GLY A 414 13.71 -16.23 -14.34
CA GLY A 414 13.11 -15.26 -15.25
C GLY A 414 11.68 -15.64 -15.63
N ASP A 415 11.41 -16.91 -15.93
CA ASP A 415 10.07 -17.43 -16.20
C ASP A 415 9.12 -17.26 -15.01
N LEU A 416 9.61 -17.55 -13.81
CA LEU A 416 8.85 -17.40 -12.58
C LEU A 416 8.42 -15.94 -12.35
N ILE A 417 9.35 -15.00 -12.49
CA ILE A 417 9.04 -13.56 -12.34
C ILE A 417 8.08 -13.10 -13.44
N ARG A 418 8.33 -13.48 -14.71
CA ARG A 418 7.46 -13.12 -15.84
C ARG A 418 6.01 -13.60 -15.67
N SER A 419 5.78 -14.70 -14.95
CA SER A 419 4.46 -15.30 -14.75
C SER A 419 3.81 -14.97 -13.40
N ARG A 420 4.55 -14.41 -12.44
CA ARG A 420 4.06 -14.15 -11.07
C ARG A 420 4.22 -12.71 -10.58
N THR A 421 4.77 -11.81 -11.40
CA THR A 421 4.88 -10.39 -11.06
C THR A 421 3.79 -9.56 -11.74
N MET A 422 3.19 -8.65 -10.99
CA MET A 422 2.13 -7.74 -11.44
C MET A 422 2.63 -6.30 -11.45
N PHE A 423 2.02 -5.47 -12.28
CA PHE A 423 2.19 -4.02 -12.22
C PHE A 423 1.25 -3.41 -11.16
N GLY A 424 1.76 -2.43 -10.42
CA GLY A 424 0.96 -1.53 -9.60
C GLY A 424 1.71 -0.23 -9.37
N THR A 425 1.04 0.84 -8.98
CA THR A 425 1.69 2.14 -8.79
C THR A 425 2.08 2.42 -7.35
N ASP A 426 1.19 2.10 -6.41
CA ASP A 426 1.18 2.68 -5.07
C ASP A 426 1.21 4.22 -5.12
N PHE A 427 0.38 4.81 -6.01
CA PHE A 427 0.48 6.22 -6.42
C PHE A 427 0.54 7.19 -5.23
N TRP A 428 -0.32 6.98 -4.22
CA TRP A 428 -0.45 7.83 -3.06
C TRP A 428 0.88 8.01 -2.33
N VAL A 429 1.66 6.92 -2.30
CA VAL A 429 2.94 6.82 -1.62
C VAL A 429 4.06 7.33 -2.53
N VAL A 430 3.99 7.09 -3.85
CA VAL A 430 5.06 7.48 -4.80
C VAL A 430 5.11 8.97 -5.12
N LEU A 431 3.96 9.66 -5.16
CA LEU A 431 3.87 11.05 -5.63
C LEU A 431 4.82 12.07 -4.99
N PRO A 432 5.16 12.01 -3.68
CA PRO A 432 6.13 12.93 -3.10
C PRO A 432 7.55 12.73 -3.65
N MET A 433 7.92 11.51 -4.02
CA MET A 433 9.30 11.10 -4.30
C MET A 433 9.70 11.36 -5.75
N SER A 434 8.84 11.02 -6.71
CA SER A 434 9.20 11.04 -8.14
C SER A 434 8.09 11.53 -9.07
N ASN A 435 8.33 11.48 -10.39
CA ASN A 435 7.32 11.79 -11.40
C ASN A 435 6.71 10.48 -11.92
N LEU A 436 5.61 10.08 -11.29
CA LEU A 436 4.97 8.79 -11.55
C LEU A 436 4.61 8.56 -13.04
N ASN A 437 4.16 9.57 -13.78
CA ASN A 437 3.83 9.39 -15.21
C ASN A 437 5.08 9.12 -16.06
N LEU A 438 6.19 9.80 -15.74
CA LEU A 438 7.46 9.55 -16.40
C LEU A 438 8.01 8.15 -16.06
N ASP A 439 7.92 7.76 -14.78
CA ASP A 439 8.42 6.47 -14.32
C ASP A 439 7.62 5.31 -14.91
N GLN A 440 6.29 5.42 -14.94
CA GLN A 440 5.41 4.48 -15.64
C GLN A 440 5.77 4.35 -17.12
N ARG A 441 6.01 5.47 -17.81
CA ARG A 441 6.36 5.46 -19.24
C ARG A 441 7.68 4.75 -19.48
N LYS A 442 8.73 5.08 -18.71
CA LYS A 442 10.03 4.42 -18.79
C LYS A 442 9.93 2.92 -18.51
N PHE A 443 9.16 2.55 -17.49
CA PHE A 443 8.96 1.16 -17.11
C PHE A 443 8.25 0.37 -18.21
N LEU A 444 7.12 0.88 -18.73
CA LEU A 444 6.39 0.24 -19.81
C LEU A 444 7.26 0.11 -21.07
N ASP A 445 8.01 1.14 -21.45
CA ASP A 445 8.90 1.09 -22.61
C ASP A 445 9.92 -0.07 -22.50
N GLN A 446 10.50 -0.26 -21.32
CA GLN A 446 11.46 -1.34 -21.06
C GLN A 446 10.83 -2.75 -21.02
N LEU A 447 9.54 -2.88 -20.69
CA LEU A 447 8.84 -4.17 -20.64
C LEU A 447 8.62 -4.79 -22.02
N GLY A 448 8.42 -3.97 -23.07
CA GLY A 448 8.13 -4.46 -24.42
C GLY A 448 6.97 -5.45 -24.46
N VAL A 449 7.21 -6.66 -24.95
CA VAL A 449 6.19 -7.73 -25.09
C VAL A 449 5.66 -8.27 -23.75
N MET A 450 6.36 -8.01 -22.64
CA MET A 450 5.99 -8.50 -21.32
C MET A 450 4.91 -7.64 -20.64
N LYS A 451 4.54 -6.49 -21.21
CA LYS A 451 3.48 -5.60 -20.70
C LYS A 451 2.20 -6.36 -20.40
N GLU A 452 1.77 -7.20 -21.33
CA GLU A 452 0.54 -7.99 -21.24
C GLU A 452 0.53 -8.93 -20.02
N ASN A 453 1.68 -9.48 -19.64
CA ASN A 453 1.76 -10.36 -18.48
C ASN A 453 1.54 -9.56 -17.20
N LEU A 454 2.31 -8.48 -17.00
CA LEU A 454 2.32 -7.71 -15.75
C LEU A 454 1.05 -6.86 -15.59
N LEU A 455 0.53 -6.28 -16.68
CA LEU A 455 -0.66 -5.42 -16.64
C LEU A 455 -1.96 -6.21 -16.65
N ARG A 456 -1.97 -7.49 -17.07
CA ARG A 456 -3.21 -8.25 -17.22
C ARG A 456 -3.13 -9.71 -16.79
N LYS A 457 -2.40 -10.56 -17.51
CA LYS A 457 -2.49 -12.03 -17.32
C LYS A 457 -2.14 -12.48 -15.91
N ASN A 458 -1.08 -11.92 -15.33
CA ASN A 458 -0.63 -12.31 -13.99
C ASN A 458 -1.65 -11.87 -12.92
N VAL A 459 -2.30 -10.72 -13.13
CA VAL A 459 -3.36 -10.23 -12.25
C VAL A 459 -4.60 -11.12 -12.34
N ILE A 460 -5.06 -11.47 -13.55
CA ILE A 460 -6.19 -12.42 -13.74
C ILE A 460 -5.92 -13.75 -13.04
N SER A 461 -4.69 -14.29 -13.16
CA SER A 461 -4.27 -15.53 -12.52
C SER A 461 -4.26 -15.44 -10.98
N PHE A 462 -3.72 -14.35 -10.44
CA PHE A 462 -3.72 -14.05 -9.00
C PHE A 462 -5.15 -13.94 -8.45
N LEU A 463 -6.03 -13.24 -9.17
CA LEU A 463 -7.43 -13.06 -8.80
C LEU A 463 -8.27 -14.34 -8.98
N GLY A 464 -7.76 -15.35 -9.71
CA GLY A 464 -8.49 -16.57 -10.01
C GLY A 464 -9.61 -16.39 -11.02
N LEU A 465 -9.47 -15.42 -11.92
CA LEU A 465 -10.44 -15.10 -12.96
C LEU A 465 -10.17 -15.82 -14.30
N VAL A 466 -9.22 -16.77 -14.28
CA VAL A 466 -8.88 -17.64 -15.42
C VAL A 466 -10.01 -18.59 -15.82
#